data_AF-A0A954ERQ9-F1
#
_entry.id   AF-A0A954ERQ9-F1
#
_cell.length_a   1.000
_cell.length_b   1.000
_cell.length_c   1.000
_cell.angle_alpha   90.00
_cell.angle_beta   90.00
_cell.angle_gamma   90.00
#
_symmetry.space_group_name_H-M   'P 1'
#
loop_
_entity.id
_entity.type
_entity.pdbx_description
1 polymer ?
#
loop_
_entity_poly.entity_id
_entity_poly.type
_entity_poly.pdbx_seq_one_letter_code
_entity_poly.pdbx_strand_id
1 'polypeptide(L)'
;MMRYIRFSAVFATFAVVACQASAQEVAPTHEFFPTAIGTQWVYRSGVVEVLERITAHERVGNDVCARVESILNGKVVSFEHIAVRPDGVYRVAVAGQPVNPPFRFAKFPPKLNDRWEVNSAVLGQAIKGTFATGQASVKVPAGEFQTLTTTGTGFKVQESDLAFTYHFAKGVGKVKQLTQIGGAGGKEVVLELKEFHTPQQAAVSSTLR
;
A
#
# COMPACT_ATOMS: atom_id res chain seq x y z
N MET A 1 7.76 -26.67 -81.74
CA MET A 1 6.51 -26.31 -81.02
C MET A 1 6.92 -25.80 -79.64
N MET A 2 6.64 -24.53 -79.38
CA MET A 2 7.22 -23.68 -78.31
C MET A 2 6.76 -24.10 -76.91
N ARG A 3 7.68 -24.21 -75.93
CA ARG A 3 7.37 -24.40 -74.51
C ARG A 3 8.01 -23.29 -73.68
N TYR A 4 7.15 -22.51 -73.03
CA TYR A 4 7.45 -21.33 -72.22
C TYR A 4 8.07 -21.71 -70.86
N ILE A 5 9.12 -20.99 -70.46
CA ILE A 5 9.74 -21.06 -69.14
C ILE A 5 8.96 -20.12 -68.19
N ARG A 6 8.40 -20.67 -67.11
CA ARG A 6 7.75 -19.90 -66.04
C ARG A 6 8.78 -19.53 -64.98
N PHE A 7 9.03 -18.23 -64.80
CA PHE A 7 9.74 -17.68 -63.65
C PHE A 7 8.74 -17.51 -62.50
N SER A 8 8.91 -18.28 -61.43
CA SER A 8 8.19 -18.07 -60.16
C SER A 8 9.01 -17.15 -59.26
N ALA A 9 8.53 -15.93 -59.06
CA ALA A 9 9.09 -15.01 -58.06
C ALA A 9 8.51 -15.34 -56.68
N VAL A 10 9.38 -15.72 -55.74
CA VAL A 10 9.03 -15.94 -54.33
C VAL A 10 9.15 -14.59 -53.61
N PHE A 11 8.01 -14.02 -53.22
CA PHE A 11 7.95 -12.87 -52.31
C PHE A 11 8.15 -13.37 -50.87
N ALA A 12 9.28 -13.02 -50.26
CA ALA A 12 9.54 -13.27 -48.85
C ALA A 12 8.96 -12.13 -47.99
N THR A 13 7.86 -12.41 -47.29
CA THR A 13 7.23 -11.46 -46.36
C THR A 13 7.95 -11.51 -45.02
N PHE A 14 8.71 -10.46 -44.68
CA PHE A 14 9.27 -10.27 -43.33
C PHE A 14 8.15 -9.82 -42.38
N ALA A 15 7.71 -10.70 -41.48
CA ALA A 15 6.83 -10.33 -40.38
C ALA A 15 7.65 -9.63 -39.28
N VAL A 16 7.55 -8.31 -39.21
CA VAL A 16 8.08 -7.52 -38.09
C VAL A 16 7.17 -7.76 -36.88
N VAL A 17 7.61 -8.59 -35.94
CA VAL A 17 6.97 -8.71 -34.63
C VAL A 17 7.32 -7.46 -33.83
N ALA A 18 6.42 -6.48 -33.84
CA ALA A 18 6.51 -5.33 -32.95
C ALA A 18 6.20 -5.80 -31.53
N CYS A 19 7.24 -6.00 -30.72
CA CYS A 19 7.10 -6.22 -29.29
C CYS A 19 6.56 -4.91 -28.68
N GLN A 20 5.25 -4.81 -28.48
CA GLN A 20 4.65 -3.69 -27.77
C GLN A 20 5.06 -3.81 -26.30
N ALA A 21 6.07 -3.06 -25.89
CA ALA A 21 6.41 -2.88 -24.50
C ALA A 21 5.21 -2.19 -23.83
N SER A 22 4.39 -2.98 -23.11
CA SER A 22 3.36 -2.47 -22.22
C SER A 22 4.03 -1.53 -21.20
N ALA A 23 3.79 -0.22 -21.31
CA ALA A 23 4.20 0.72 -20.27
C ALA A 23 3.55 0.30 -18.96
N GLN A 24 4.36 -0.10 -17.98
CA GLN A 24 3.85 -0.54 -16.69
C GLN A 24 3.16 0.64 -16.00
N GLU A 25 1.87 0.50 -15.71
CA GLU A 25 1.09 1.55 -15.07
C GLU A 25 1.64 1.82 -13.67
N VAL A 26 1.83 3.10 -13.34
CA VAL A 26 2.43 3.54 -12.08
C VAL A 26 1.33 3.94 -11.09
N ALA A 27 1.36 3.37 -9.88
CA ALA A 27 0.41 3.75 -8.84
C ALA A 27 0.62 5.23 -8.45
N PRO A 28 -0.46 6.05 -8.34
CA PRO A 28 -0.33 7.43 -7.89
C PRO A 28 0.34 7.53 -6.51
N THR A 29 0.98 8.67 -6.22
CA THR A 29 1.70 8.92 -4.96
C THR A 29 1.15 10.16 -4.25
N HIS A 30 1.37 10.26 -2.94
CA HIS A 30 1.04 11.44 -2.15
C HIS A 30 2.14 11.71 -1.11
N GLU A 31 2.29 12.96 -0.65
CA GLU A 31 3.31 13.30 0.36
C GLU A 31 3.16 12.53 1.68
N PHE A 32 1.96 12.04 2.01
CA PHE A 32 1.69 11.21 3.18
C PHE A 32 1.61 9.70 2.88
N PHE A 33 1.80 9.29 1.62
CA PHE A 33 1.83 7.88 1.24
C PHE A 33 2.65 7.71 -0.05
N PRO A 34 4.00 7.62 0.05
CA PRO A 34 4.85 7.42 -1.11
C PRO A 34 4.62 6.01 -1.67
N THR A 35 4.41 5.90 -3.00
CA THR A 35 4.07 4.63 -3.65
C THR A 35 5.17 4.04 -4.54
N ALA A 36 6.36 4.64 -4.58
CA ALA A 36 7.43 4.15 -5.45
C ALA A 36 7.84 2.71 -5.08
N ILE A 37 8.00 1.83 -6.08
CA ILE A 37 8.49 0.46 -5.90
C ILE A 37 9.87 0.52 -5.25
N GLY A 38 10.09 -0.30 -4.23
CA GLY A 38 11.31 -0.33 -3.44
C GLY A 38 11.28 0.56 -2.19
N THR A 39 10.27 1.42 -2.02
CA THR A 39 10.05 2.14 -0.74
C THR A 39 9.88 1.12 0.40
N GLN A 40 10.56 1.37 1.53
CA GLN A 40 10.55 0.47 2.69
C GLN A 40 10.36 1.23 3.99
N TRP A 41 9.62 0.61 4.90
CA TRP A 41 9.52 1.01 6.30
C TRP A 41 9.90 -0.17 7.18
N VAL A 42 10.91 0.02 8.03
CA VAL A 42 11.25 -0.93 9.08
C VAL A 42 10.62 -0.43 10.36
N TYR A 43 9.70 -1.21 10.92
CA TYR A 43 9.02 -0.91 12.18
C TYR A 43 9.55 -1.78 13.31
N ARG A 44 9.59 -1.22 14.51
CA ARG A 44 9.67 -1.96 15.76
C ARG A 44 8.26 -2.24 16.27
N SER A 45 7.99 -3.49 16.64
CA SER A 45 6.80 -3.91 17.39
C SER A 45 7.20 -4.73 18.61
N GLY A 46 7.29 -4.07 19.76
CA GLY A 46 7.91 -4.67 20.94
C GLY A 46 9.36 -5.08 20.65
N VAL A 47 9.64 -6.38 20.72
CA VAL A 47 10.96 -6.99 20.44
C VAL A 47 11.11 -7.48 19.01
N VAL A 48 10.08 -7.35 18.18
CA VAL A 48 10.06 -7.87 16.79
C VAL A 48 10.22 -6.71 15.81
N GLU A 49 10.93 -6.95 14.71
CA GLU A 49 10.97 -6.03 13.57
C GLU A 49 10.00 -6.47 12.47
N VAL A 50 9.27 -5.51 11.92
CA VAL A 50 8.34 -5.70 10.81
C VAL A 50 8.79 -4.82 9.65
N LEU A 51 9.09 -5.42 8.51
CA LEU A 51 9.39 -4.66 7.29
C LEU A 51 8.12 -4.56 6.44
N GLU A 52 7.74 -3.35 6.06
CA GLU A 52 6.79 -3.12 4.98
C GLU A 52 7.54 -2.63 3.74
N ARG A 53 7.21 -3.17 2.56
CA ARG A 53 7.86 -2.83 1.29
C ARG A 53 6.86 -2.72 0.16
N ILE A 54 7.02 -1.71 -0.69
CA ILE A 54 6.32 -1.66 -1.98
C ILE A 54 7.06 -2.52 -3.00
N THR A 55 6.41 -3.57 -3.50
CA THR A 55 7.06 -4.53 -4.41
C THR A 55 6.56 -4.47 -5.84
N ALA A 56 5.32 -3.99 -6.06
CA ALA A 56 4.74 -3.91 -7.39
C ALA A 56 3.67 -2.82 -7.47
N HIS A 57 3.36 -2.43 -8.71
CA HIS A 57 2.13 -1.71 -9.06
C HIS A 57 1.21 -2.67 -9.81
N GLU A 58 0.01 -2.86 -9.29
CA GLU A 58 -0.93 -3.88 -9.76
C GLU A 58 -2.32 -3.27 -9.92
N ARG A 59 -2.96 -3.54 -11.08
CA ARG A 59 -4.34 -3.13 -11.31
C ARG A 59 -5.29 -4.06 -10.56
N VAL A 60 -6.07 -3.52 -9.64
CA VAL A 60 -7.10 -4.23 -8.88
C VAL A 60 -8.41 -3.50 -9.06
N GLY A 61 -9.34 -4.11 -9.82
CA GLY A 61 -10.53 -3.43 -10.29
C GLY A 61 -10.16 -2.22 -11.15
N ASN A 62 -10.61 -1.03 -10.73
CA ASN A 62 -10.37 0.22 -11.46
C ASN A 62 -9.12 0.96 -11.01
N ASP A 63 -8.48 0.56 -9.91
CA ASP A 63 -7.34 1.27 -9.34
C ASP A 63 -6.01 0.59 -9.72
N VAL A 64 -5.00 1.41 -10.03
CA VAL A 64 -3.60 0.97 -10.03
C VAL A 64 -3.08 1.13 -8.60
N CYS A 65 -2.83 0.01 -7.95
CA CYS A 65 -2.50 -0.05 -6.52
C CYS A 65 -1.02 -0.28 -6.31
N ALA A 66 -0.46 0.30 -5.25
CA ALA A 66 0.80 -0.15 -4.68
C ALA A 66 0.56 -1.45 -3.89
N ARG A 67 1.27 -2.51 -4.26
CA ARG A 67 1.34 -3.75 -3.47
C ARG A 67 2.33 -3.54 -2.34
N VAL A 68 1.82 -3.49 -1.11
CA VAL A 68 2.62 -3.35 0.12
C VAL A 68 2.71 -4.72 0.79
N GLU A 69 3.92 -5.27 0.88
CA GLU A 69 4.17 -6.55 1.56
C GLU A 69 4.64 -6.30 2.99
N SER A 70 4.08 -7.05 3.94
CA SER A 70 4.59 -7.14 5.31
C SER A 70 5.47 -8.38 5.43
N ILE A 71 6.68 -8.17 5.91
CA ILE A 71 7.76 -9.17 5.95
C ILE A 71 8.22 -9.31 7.40
N LEU A 72 8.18 -10.55 7.91
CA LEU A 72 8.68 -10.94 9.22
C LEU A 72 9.74 -12.03 9.05
N ASN A 73 10.90 -11.86 9.67
CA ASN A 73 12.02 -12.82 9.58
C ASN A 73 12.35 -13.21 8.13
N GLY A 74 12.34 -12.23 7.22
CA GLY A 74 12.64 -12.41 5.80
C GLY A 74 11.54 -13.11 4.98
N LYS A 75 10.39 -13.45 5.57
CA LYS A 75 9.26 -14.08 4.89
C LYS A 75 8.11 -13.10 4.76
N VAL A 76 7.50 -13.04 3.57
CA VAL A 76 6.24 -12.31 3.36
C VAL A 76 5.14 -13.03 4.15
N VAL A 77 4.52 -12.32 5.09
CA VAL A 77 3.44 -12.86 5.94
C VAL A 77 2.07 -12.35 5.55
N SER A 78 2.00 -11.19 4.90
CA SER A 78 0.79 -10.60 4.36
C SER A 78 1.13 -9.57 3.28
N PHE A 79 0.13 -9.14 2.52
CA PHE A 79 0.24 -8.00 1.64
C PHE A 79 -1.08 -7.27 1.53
N GLU A 80 -1.02 -6.01 1.11
CA GLU A 80 -2.16 -5.15 0.88
C GLU A 80 -2.05 -4.47 -0.49
N HIS A 81 -3.19 -4.18 -1.10
CA HIS A 81 -3.28 -3.30 -2.26
C HIS A 81 -3.81 -1.95 -1.82
N ILE A 82 -2.97 -0.93 -1.95
CA ILE A 82 -3.29 0.43 -1.54
C ILE A 82 -3.39 1.33 -2.77
N ALA A 83 -4.52 2.01 -2.91
CA ALA A 83 -4.71 3.02 -3.94
C ALA A 83 -4.60 4.43 -3.33
N VAL A 84 -3.87 5.30 -4.01
CA VAL A 84 -3.87 6.73 -3.73
C VAL A 84 -4.77 7.40 -4.75
N ARG A 85 -5.78 8.12 -4.26
CA ARG A 85 -6.74 8.89 -5.06
C ARG A 85 -6.65 10.37 -4.68
N PRO A 86 -7.20 11.30 -5.49
CA PRO A 86 -7.17 12.72 -5.17
C PRO A 86 -7.76 13.07 -3.80
N ASP A 87 -8.71 12.28 -3.30
CA ASP A 87 -9.44 12.52 -2.05
C ASP A 87 -9.01 11.63 -0.87
N GLY A 88 -8.00 10.76 -1.04
CA GLY A 88 -7.50 9.95 0.06
C GLY A 88 -6.67 8.73 -0.32
N VAL A 89 -6.29 7.98 0.71
CA VAL A 89 -5.62 6.68 0.60
C VAL A 89 -6.62 5.58 0.96
N TYR A 90 -6.70 4.58 0.09
CA TYR A 90 -7.70 3.53 0.12
C TYR A 90 -7.05 2.17 0.23
N ARG A 91 -7.62 1.32 1.08
CA ARG A 91 -7.31 -0.10 1.09
C ARG A 91 -8.28 -0.81 0.14
N VAL A 92 -7.74 -1.39 -0.92
CA VAL A 92 -8.50 -2.01 -2.02
C VAL A 92 -8.56 -3.53 -1.86
N ALA A 93 -7.49 -4.15 -1.37
CA ALA A 93 -7.47 -5.57 -1.03
C ALA A 93 -6.49 -5.86 0.11
N VAL A 94 -6.74 -6.95 0.83
CA VAL A 94 -5.86 -7.47 1.90
C VAL A 94 -5.68 -8.97 1.71
N ALA A 95 -4.44 -9.45 1.71
CA ALA A 95 -4.11 -10.86 1.47
C ALA A 95 -4.81 -11.43 0.21
N GLY A 96 -4.91 -10.60 -0.84
CA GLY A 96 -5.55 -10.95 -2.11
C GLY A 96 -7.09 -10.90 -2.07
N GLN A 97 -7.70 -10.64 -0.93
CA GLN A 97 -9.15 -10.53 -0.78
C GLN A 97 -9.61 -9.09 -1.03
N PRO A 98 -10.53 -8.86 -1.98
CA PRO A 98 -11.07 -7.53 -2.24
C PRO A 98 -11.76 -6.95 -1.00
N VAL A 99 -11.52 -5.67 -0.78
CA VAL A 99 -12.26 -4.84 0.17
C VAL A 99 -13.30 -4.06 -0.63
N ASN A 100 -14.58 -4.30 -0.37
CA ASN A 100 -15.66 -3.72 -1.18
C ASN A 100 -16.74 -3.01 -0.34
N PRO A 101 -17.04 -1.73 -0.60
CA PRO A 101 -16.19 -0.79 -1.34
C PRO A 101 -14.79 -0.66 -0.71
N PRO A 102 -13.74 -0.28 -1.45
CA PRO A 102 -12.46 0.07 -0.86
C PRO A 102 -12.63 1.13 0.23
N PHE A 103 -12.05 0.94 1.42
CA PHE A 103 -12.21 1.92 2.49
C PHE A 103 -11.06 2.92 2.53
N ARG A 104 -11.42 4.19 2.72
CA ARG A 104 -10.48 5.29 2.91
C ARG A 104 -9.98 5.29 4.34
N PHE A 105 -8.67 5.14 4.53
CA PHE A 105 -8.04 5.20 5.86
C PHE A 105 -7.17 6.45 6.07
N ALA A 106 -7.08 7.31 5.06
CA ALA A 106 -6.57 8.67 5.17
C ALA A 106 -7.33 9.56 4.18
N LYS A 107 -7.79 10.74 4.61
CA LYS A 107 -8.61 11.66 3.80
C LYS A 107 -7.81 12.87 3.34
N PHE A 108 -7.94 13.24 2.06
CA PHE A 108 -7.26 14.38 1.45
C PHE A 108 -8.24 15.38 0.81
N PRO A 109 -7.87 16.68 0.74
CA PRO A 109 -6.76 17.30 1.48
C PRO A 109 -7.01 17.19 3.00
N PRO A 110 -5.95 17.07 3.82
CA PRO A 110 -6.11 16.86 5.25
C PRO A 110 -6.78 18.08 5.90
N LYS A 111 -7.89 17.85 6.57
CA LYS A 111 -8.62 18.84 7.38
C LYS A 111 -8.72 18.32 8.80
N LEU A 112 -8.32 19.14 9.77
CA LEU A 112 -8.40 18.78 11.18
C LEU A 112 -9.85 18.50 11.57
N ASN A 113 -10.05 17.44 12.36
CA ASN A 113 -11.35 17.00 12.87
C ASN A 113 -12.35 16.53 11.79
N ASP A 114 -11.94 16.39 10.52
CA ASP A 114 -12.78 15.74 9.52
C ASP A 114 -13.10 14.31 9.95
N ARG A 115 -14.34 13.89 9.74
CA ARG A 115 -14.82 12.54 10.05
C ARG A 115 -15.44 11.90 8.81
N TRP A 116 -15.30 10.59 8.68
CA TRP A 116 -15.98 9.82 7.64
C TRP A 116 -16.25 8.40 8.09
N GLU A 117 -17.37 7.86 7.61
CA GLU A 117 -17.76 6.49 7.86
C GLU A 117 -17.09 5.54 6.89
N VAL A 118 -16.84 4.33 7.37
CA VAL A 118 -16.46 3.18 6.58
C VAL A 118 -17.61 2.19 6.65
N ASN A 119 -18.06 1.74 5.49
CA ASN A 119 -19.02 0.66 5.33
C ASN A 119 -18.54 -0.22 4.18
N SER A 120 -17.67 -1.16 4.51
CA SER A 120 -16.98 -2.05 3.57
C SER A 120 -17.17 -3.50 3.99
N ALA A 121 -16.70 -4.43 3.15
CA ALA A 121 -16.66 -5.84 3.48
C ALA A 121 -15.42 -6.51 2.90
N VAL A 122 -14.95 -7.57 3.57
CA VAL A 122 -13.92 -8.48 3.07
C VAL A 122 -14.46 -9.89 3.26
N LEU A 123 -14.45 -10.72 2.21
CA LEU A 123 -15.03 -12.07 2.25
C LEU A 123 -16.48 -12.11 2.79
N GLY A 124 -17.28 -11.08 2.48
CA GLY A 124 -18.66 -10.95 2.96
C GLY A 124 -18.80 -10.55 4.44
N GLN A 125 -17.70 -10.44 5.19
CA GLN A 125 -17.71 -9.92 6.55
C GLN A 125 -17.67 -8.40 6.54
N ALA A 126 -18.68 -7.78 7.17
CA ALA A 126 -18.78 -6.32 7.24
C ALA A 126 -17.65 -5.71 8.08
N ILE A 127 -17.07 -4.65 7.57
CA ILE A 127 -16.10 -3.77 8.23
C ILE A 127 -16.77 -2.40 8.28
N LYS A 128 -17.25 -2.02 9.46
CA LYS A 128 -17.88 -0.73 9.70
C LYS A 128 -17.14 0.02 10.78
N GLY A 129 -17.05 1.33 10.66
CA GLY A 129 -16.42 2.17 11.67
C GLY A 129 -16.32 3.61 11.21
N THR A 130 -15.71 4.46 12.02
CA THR A 130 -15.55 5.88 11.71
C THR A 130 -14.11 6.27 11.87
N PHE A 131 -13.57 6.95 10.87
CA PHE A 131 -12.28 7.60 10.97
C PHE A 131 -12.44 9.09 11.27
N ALA A 132 -11.45 9.64 11.96
CA ALA A 132 -11.30 11.06 12.21
C ALA A 132 -9.86 11.51 11.98
N THR A 133 -9.68 12.71 11.45
CA THR A 133 -8.37 13.34 11.25
C THR A 133 -7.95 14.16 12.47
N GLY A 134 -6.68 14.09 12.85
CA GLY A 134 -6.08 14.97 13.84
C GLY A 134 -4.61 15.29 13.51
N GLN A 135 -3.87 15.80 14.49
CA GLN A 135 -2.43 16.03 14.39
C GLN A 135 -1.75 15.67 15.70
N ALA A 136 -0.48 15.27 15.62
CA ALA A 136 0.34 14.99 16.80
C ALA A 136 1.84 15.12 16.47
N SER A 137 2.64 15.58 17.43
CA SER A 137 4.08 15.29 17.44
C SER A 137 4.29 13.88 17.98
N VAL A 138 5.03 13.04 17.27
CA VAL A 138 5.35 11.68 17.72
C VAL A 138 6.84 11.43 17.67
N LYS A 139 7.36 10.88 18.76
CA LYS A 139 8.72 10.37 18.87
C LYS A 139 8.73 8.86 18.65
N VAL A 140 9.53 8.40 17.70
CA VAL A 140 9.76 6.99 17.34
C VAL A 140 11.27 6.76 17.22
N PRO A 141 11.76 5.51 17.10
CA PRO A 141 13.21 5.28 16.97
C PRO A 141 13.87 6.00 15.78
N ALA A 142 13.15 6.22 14.68
CA ALA A 142 13.63 6.98 13.52
C ALA A 142 13.75 8.51 13.76
N GLY A 143 13.25 9.04 14.87
CA GLY A 143 13.26 10.46 15.19
C GLY A 143 11.92 11.01 15.68
N GLU A 144 11.79 12.32 15.66
CA GLU A 144 10.56 13.03 16.00
C GLU A 144 9.90 13.60 14.74
N PHE A 145 8.58 13.43 14.62
CA PHE A 145 7.81 13.82 13.45
C PHE A 145 6.57 14.61 13.85
N GLN A 146 6.29 15.68 13.11
CA GLN A 146 4.95 16.27 13.07
C GLN A 146 4.08 15.47 12.12
N THR A 147 2.94 14.99 12.62
CA THR A 147 2.12 14.01 11.90
C THR A 147 0.69 14.44 11.72
N LEU A 148 0.14 14.08 10.56
CA LEU A 148 -1.30 13.93 10.37
C LEU A 148 -1.71 12.62 11.04
N THR A 149 -2.72 12.66 11.92
CA THR A 149 -3.28 11.45 12.51
C THR A 149 -4.56 11.05 11.82
N THR A 150 -4.80 9.75 11.72
CA THR A 150 -6.11 9.21 11.36
C THR A 150 -6.49 8.12 12.34
N THR A 151 -7.53 8.38 13.14
CA THR A 151 -8.00 7.51 14.20
C THR A 151 -9.32 6.87 13.81
N GLY A 152 -9.33 5.53 13.75
CA GLY A 152 -10.49 4.71 13.45
C GLY A 152 -11.07 4.09 14.71
N THR A 153 -12.35 4.31 14.97
CA THR A 153 -13.07 3.72 16.11
C THR A 153 -14.37 3.07 15.66
N GLY A 154 -14.93 2.23 16.52
CA GLY A 154 -16.18 1.50 16.24
C GLY A 154 -16.02 0.39 15.20
N PHE A 155 -14.78 -0.02 14.90
CA PHE A 155 -14.53 -1.17 14.04
C PHE A 155 -14.81 -2.47 14.78
N LYS A 156 -15.44 -3.41 14.09
CA LYS A 156 -15.68 -4.77 14.56
C LYS A 156 -15.22 -5.75 13.49
N VAL A 157 -14.50 -6.79 13.90
CA VAL A 157 -14.24 -7.97 13.07
C VAL A 157 -14.63 -9.17 13.90
N GLN A 158 -15.66 -9.88 13.45
CA GLN A 158 -16.39 -10.86 14.28
C GLN A 158 -16.88 -10.18 15.57
N GLU A 159 -16.66 -10.79 16.73
CA GLU A 159 -17.03 -10.25 18.05
C GLU A 159 -15.96 -9.35 18.68
N SER A 160 -14.81 -9.15 18.00
CA SER A 160 -13.71 -8.33 18.54
C SER A 160 -13.79 -6.89 18.08
N ASP A 161 -13.77 -5.96 19.03
CA ASP A 161 -13.62 -4.54 18.74
C ASP A 161 -12.20 -4.23 18.25
N LEU A 162 -12.12 -3.39 17.23
CA LEU A 162 -10.89 -2.87 16.65
C LEU A 162 -10.88 -1.35 16.71
N ALA A 163 -9.71 -0.80 17.01
CA ALA A 163 -9.42 0.61 16.83
C ALA A 163 -8.03 0.77 16.23
N PHE A 164 -7.87 1.81 15.40
CA PHE A 164 -6.62 2.10 14.71
C PHE A 164 -6.25 3.55 14.95
N THR A 165 -4.97 3.85 15.15
CA THR A 165 -4.46 5.20 15.00
C THR A 165 -3.23 5.15 14.11
N TYR A 166 -3.31 5.82 12.97
CA TYR A 166 -2.19 6.01 12.06
C TYR A 166 -1.60 7.39 12.27
N HIS A 167 -0.26 7.48 12.23
CA HIS A 167 0.48 8.73 12.22
C HIS A 167 1.27 8.80 10.91
N PHE A 168 0.97 9.79 10.07
CA PHE A 168 1.61 10.01 8.78
C PHE A 168 2.48 11.26 8.81
N ALA A 169 3.74 11.13 8.41
CA ALA A 169 4.65 12.25 8.20
C ALA A 169 4.85 12.52 6.70
N LYS A 170 4.99 13.80 6.33
CA LYS A 170 5.26 14.22 4.95
C LYS A 170 6.59 13.62 4.46
N GLY A 171 6.61 13.16 3.21
CA GLY A 171 7.77 12.54 2.54
C GLY A 171 8.08 11.10 3.00
N VAL A 172 7.51 10.65 4.12
CA VAL A 172 7.80 9.35 4.74
C VAL A 172 6.60 8.42 4.67
N GLY A 173 5.40 8.92 4.93
CA GLY A 173 4.21 8.10 5.11
C GLY A 173 4.04 7.64 6.55
N LYS A 174 3.66 6.38 6.77
CA LYS A 174 3.29 5.85 8.10
C LYS A 174 4.51 5.77 9.02
N VAL A 175 4.57 6.62 10.04
CA VAL A 175 5.67 6.64 11.03
C VAL A 175 5.30 5.91 12.33
N LYS A 176 4.02 5.80 12.63
CA LYS A 176 3.52 5.02 13.77
C LYS A 176 2.11 4.49 13.48
N GLN A 177 1.82 3.30 13.97
CA GLN A 177 0.48 2.73 13.97
C GLN A 177 0.19 2.11 15.33
N LEU A 178 -0.98 2.39 15.88
CA LEU A 178 -1.53 1.68 17.03
C LEU A 178 -2.74 0.91 16.56
N THR A 179 -2.83 -0.36 16.96
CA THR A 179 -3.99 -1.22 16.72
C THR A 179 -4.42 -1.81 18.06
N GLN A 180 -5.63 -1.50 18.49
CA GLN A 180 -6.23 -2.10 19.67
C GLN A 180 -7.22 -3.18 19.24
N ILE A 181 -7.11 -4.36 19.86
CA ILE A 181 -7.91 -5.54 19.56
C ILE A 181 -8.60 -6.01 20.84
N GLY A 182 -9.93 -6.12 20.81
CA GLY A 182 -10.76 -6.48 21.95
C GLY A 182 -11.23 -5.29 22.80
N GLY A 183 -11.14 -4.07 22.27
CA GLY A 183 -11.63 -2.86 22.96
C GLY A 183 -10.74 -2.40 24.10
N ALA A 184 -11.33 -1.64 25.05
CA ALA A 184 -10.60 -1.07 26.20
C ALA A 184 -10.06 -2.18 27.11
N GLY A 185 -8.74 -2.21 27.32
CA GLY A 185 -8.04 -3.29 28.05
C GLY A 185 -7.69 -4.51 27.20
N GLY A 186 -8.01 -4.48 25.90
CA GLY A 186 -7.61 -5.49 24.93
C GLY A 186 -6.12 -5.45 24.56
N LYS A 187 -5.72 -6.31 23.62
CA LYS A 187 -4.34 -6.36 23.13
C LYS A 187 -4.05 -5.11 22.31
N GLU A 188 -2.97 -4.41 22.67
CA GLU A 188 -2.42 -3.33 21.85
C GLU A 188 -1.22 -3.84 21.04
N VAL A 189 -1.22 -3.52 19.75
CA VAL A 189 -0.09 -3.71 18.85
C VAL A 189 0.36 -2.34 18.36
N VAL A 190 1.62 -2.00 18.63
CA VAL A 190 2.23 -0.74 18.19
C VAL A 190 3.31 -1.05 17.17
N LEU A 191 3.28 -0.34 16.04
CA LEU A 191 4.38 -0.26 15.08
C LEU A 191 4.99 1.13 15.19
N GLU A 192 6.28 1.22 15.47
CA GLU A 192 7.02 2.49 15.52
C GLU A 192 8.14 2.47 14.50
N LEU A 193 8.21 3.50 13.65
CA LEU A 193 9.20 3.55 12.59
C LEU A 193 10.61 3.58 13.17
N LYS A 194 11.41 2.62 12.74
CA LYS A 194 12.82 2.50 13.06
C LYS A 194 13.68 3.06 11.93
N GLU A 195 13.40 2.67 10.69
CA GLU A 195 14.13 3.10 9.50
C GLU A 195 13.15 3.30 8.33
N PHE A 196 13.41 4.30 7.49
CA PHE A 196 12.71 4.53 6.23
C PHE A 196 13.73 4.58 5.09
N HIS A 197 13.48 3.82 4.04
CA HIS A 197 14.33 3.81 2.85
C HIS A 197 13.52 4.15 1.61
N THR A 198 14.00 5.16 0.88
CA THR A 198 13.58 5.40 -0.50
C THR A 198 14.04 4.24 -1.40
N PRO A 199 13.47 4.07 -2.61
CA PRO A 199 13.91 3.04 -3.55
C PRO A 199 15.42 3.02 -3.79
N GLN A 200 16.04 4.19 -3.90
CA GLN A 200 17.48 4.35 -4.10
C GLN A 200 18.29 3.82 -2.91
N GLN A 201 17.89 4.15 -1.68
CA GLN A 201 18.58 3.70 -0.47
C GLN A 201 18.41 2.19 -0.25
N ALA A 202 17.22 1.65 -0.55
CA ALA A 202 16.93 0.23 -0.44
C ALA A 202 17.78 -0.62 -1.39
N ALA A 203 17.99 -0.16 -2.64
CA ALA A 203 18.82 -0.86 -3.62
C ALA A 203 20.28 -1.00 -3.15
N VAL A 204 20.87 0.07 -2.61
CA VAL A 204 22.25 0.08 -2.12
C VAL A 204 22.46 -0.85 -0.91
N SER A 205 21.49 -0.90 0.00
CA SER A 205 21.55 -1.79 1.18
C SER A 205 21.50 -3.28 0.78
N SER A 206 20.81 -3.62 -0.31
CA SER A 206 20.70 -5.00 -0.81
C SER A 206 21.97 -5.52 -1.50
N THR A 207 22.83 -4.63 -2.01
CA THR A 207 24.09 -5.00 -2.67
C THR A 207 25.27 -5.20 -1.71
N LEU A 208 25.12 -4.81 -0.44
CA LEU A 208 26.17 -4.88 0.59
C LEU A 208 25.99 -6.05 1.56
N ARG A 209 25.02 -6.94 1.33
CA ARG A 209 24.77 -8.18 2.10
C ARG A 209 24.92 -9.38 1.20
#